data_AF-A0A5J4W2J6-F1
#
_entry.id   AF-A0A5J4W2J6-F1
#
_cell.length_a   1.000
_cell.length_b   1.000
_cell.length_c   1.000
_cell.angle_alpha   90.00
_cell.angle_beta   90.00
_cell.angle_gamma   90.00
#
_symmetry.space_group_name_H-M   'P 1'
#
loop_
_entity.id
_entity.type
_entity.pdbx_description
1 polymer ?
#
loop_
_entity_poly.entity_id
_entity_poly.type
_entity_poly.pdbx_seq_one_letter_code
_entity_poly.pdbx_strand_id
1 'polypeptide(L)'
;MFQNTCKTAAIGIVRDSYDIPTCTHPGNKPHCNHIAVQWNDNHNGNIYYNLNITIGNKGFKDNQIVKLEFDSEKGTLFFFIDNVQQPVYFSGIKEKVRFIIFIQSTGSSCTIKSLKKLREPTSVHLENEKAVKW
;
A
#
# COMPACT_ATOMS: atom_id res chain seq x y z
N MET A 1 3.58 12.59 -2.33
CA MET A 1 5.05 12.55 -2.43
C MET A 1 5.57 12.40 -1.02
N PHE A 2 6.44 11.41 -0.80
CA PHE A 2 7.02 11.15 0.51
C PHE A 2 8.32 11.95 0.68
N GLN A 3 8.54 12.47 1.89
CA GLN A 3 9.78 13.11 2.33
C GLN A 3 10.13 12.52 3.70
N ASN A 4 10.89 11.43 3.70
CA ASN A 4 11.29 10.68 4.88
C ASN A 4 12.80 10.88 5.09
N THR A 5 13.15 11.90 5.85
CA THR A 5 14.53 12.29 6.19
C THR A 5 15.36 11.17 6.82
N CYS A 6 14.73 10.13 7.38
CA CYS A 6 15.36 8.86 7.72
C CYS A 6 14.28 7.79 7.95
N LYS A 7 14.33 6.67 7.22
CA LYS A 7 13.63 5.38 7.46
C LYS A 7 12.19 5.18 6.96
N THR A 8 11.91 3.88 6.92
CA THR A 8 10.68 3.11 6.76
C THR A 8 9.38 3.91 6.64
N ALA A 9 8.76 3.75 5.47
CA ALA A 9 7.42 4.21 5.19
C ALA A 9 6.65 3.10 4.46
N ALA A 10 5.33 3.12 4.57
CA ALA A 10 4.45 2.21 3.87
C ALA A 10 3.16 2.91 3.44
N ILE A 11 2.51 2.35 2.44
CA ILE A 11 1.19 2.80 1.99
C ILE A 11 0.31 1.58 1.73
N GLY A 12 -0.98 1.69 2.00
CA GLY A 12 -1.84 0.54 1.91
C GLY A 12 -3.28 0.80 2.30
N ILE A 13 -3.94 -0.25 2.76
CA ILE A 13 -5.32 -0.25 3.18
C ILE A 13 -5.50 -0.94 4.53
N VAL A 14 -6.54 -0.54 5.24
CA VAL A 14 -7.02 -1.18 6.46
C VAL A 14 -8.51 -1.51 6.31
N ARG A 15 -8.96 -2.59 6.95
CA ARG A 15 -10.39 -2.88 7.12
C ARG A 15 -11.12 -1.66 7.71
N ASP A 16 -12.28 -1.33 7.19
CA ASP A 16 -13.09 -0.20 7.70
C ASP A 16 -13.50 -0.42 9.16
N SER A 17 -13.82 -1.67 9.52
CA SER A 17 -14.25 -2.06 10.87
C SER A 17 -13.14 -2.12 11.93
N TYR A 18 -11.87 -1.86 11.56
CA TYR A 18 -10.74 -2.03 12.47
C TYR A 18 -10.26 -0.70 13.03
N ASP A 19 -10.43 -0.47 14.33
CA ASP A 19 -9.81 0.68 14.98
C ASP A 19 -8.30 0.53 15.00
N ILE A 20 -7.58 1.58 14.58
CA ILE A 20 -6.11 1.59 14.59
C ILE A 20 -5.65 2.22 15.90
N PRO A 21 -5.07 1.46 16.85
CA PRO A 21 -4.53 2.04 18.08
C PRO A 21 -3.37 2.99 17.81
N THR A 22 -3.10 3.88 18.77
CA THR A 22 -1.87 4.70 18.74
C THR A 22 -0.63 3.81 18.70
N CYS A 23 0.42 4.26 18.00
CA CYS A 23 1.68 3.54 17.85
C CYS A 23 1.57 2.17 17.14
N THR A 24 0.54 1.98 16.31
CA THR A 24 0.37 0.77 15.51
C THR A 24 1.48 0.59 14.48
N HIS A 25 2.10 -0.59 14.47
CA HIS A 25 2.99 -1.03 13.40
C HIS A 25 2.25 -2.03 12.48
N PRO A 26 2.12 -1.75 11.16
CA PRO A 26 1.38 -2.61 10.22
C PRO A 26 1.85 -4.06 10.18
N GLY A 27 3.15 -4.31 10.41
CA GLY A 27 3.72 -5.66 10.37
C GLY A 27 3.53 -6.49 11.66
N ASN A 28 3.02 -5.90 12.74
CA ASN A 28 2.94 -6.58 14.04
C ASN A 28 1.54 -7.17 14.27
N LYS A 29 1.46 -8.25 15.06
CA LYS A 29 0.17 -8.75 15.56
C LYS A 29 -0.44 -7.76 16.56
N PRO A 30 -1.77 -7.60 16.59
CA PRO A 30 -2.76 -8.22 15.69
C PRO A 30 -2.96 -7.44 14.37
N HIS A 31 -2.36 -6.26 14.24
CA HIS A 31 -2.63 -5.29 13.18
C HIS A 31 -2.39 -5.82 11.76
N CYS A 32 -1.38 -6.67 11.59
CA CYS A 32 -1.02 -7.27 10.30
C CYS A 32 -2.14 -8.08 9.64
N ASN A 33 -3.16 -8.50 10.39
CA ASN A 33 -4.31 -9.24 9.86
C ASN A 33 -5.41 -8.31 9.32
N HIS A 34 -5.33 -7.02 9.64
CA HIS A 34 -6.31 -6.00 9.26
C HIS A 34 -5.72 -4.93 8.33
N ILE A 35 -4.40 -4.84 8.28
CA ILE A 35 -3.64 -3.84 7.54
C ILE A 35 -2.76 -4.53 6.51
N ALA A 36 -2.91 -4.12 5.24
CA ALA A 36 -2.08 -4.55 4.14
C ALA A 36 -1.32 -3.36 3.56
N VAL A 37 -0.01 -3.49 3.36
CA VAL A 37 0.85 -2.38 2.90
C VAL A 37 1.90 -2.82 1.91
N GLN A 38 2.28 -1.89 1.02
CA GLN A 38 3.55 -1.89 0.33
C GLN A 38 4.54 -1.02 1.10
N TRP A 39 5.73 -1.54 1.36
CA TRP A 39 6.80 -0.77 1.98
C TRP A 39 7.66 0.00 0.98
N ASN A 40 8.42 0.97 1.48
CA ASN A 40 9.42 1.68 0.71
C ASN A 40 10.69 0.85 0.47
N ASP A 41 11.70 1.44 -0.18
CA ASP A 41 12.95 0.77 -0.58
C ASP A 41 13.75 0.18 0.59
N ASN A 42 13.58 0.72 1.81
CA ASN A 42 14.22 0.16 3.01
C ASN A 42 13.74 -1.25 3.38
N HIS A 43 12.60 -1.68 2.84
CA HIS A 43 12.05 -3.03 2.98
C HIS A 43 11.81 -3.67 1.61
N ASN A 44 12.62 -3.29 0.62
CA ASN A 44 12.64 -3.86 -0.73
C ASN A 44 11.32 -3.78 -1.49
N GLY A 45 10.42 -2.84 -1.16
CA GLY A 45 9.12 -2.76 -1.84
C GLY A 45 8.14 -3.87 -1.49
N ASN A 46 8.46 -4.70 -0.50
CA ASN A 46 7.70 -5.89 -0.20
C ASN A 46 6.25 -5.56 0.19
N ILE A 47 5.34 -6.44 -0.18
CA ILE A 47 3.95 -6.43 0.24
C ILE A 47 3.82 -7.22 1.54
N TYR A 48 3.23 -6.62 2.58
CA TYR A 48 3.01 -7.26 3.87
C TYR A 48 1.51 -7.37 4.12
N TYR A 49 1.07 -8.58 4.48
CA TYR A 49 -0.30 -8.84 4.94
C TYR A 49 -0.38 -10.20 5.63
N ASN A 50 -1.12 -10.28 6.75
CA ASN A 50 -1.37 -11.50 7.51
C ASN A 50 -0.06 -12.28 7.83
N LEU A 51 0.97 -11.54 8.29
CA LEU A 51 2.34 -12.01 8.58
C LEU A 51 3.12 -12.57 7.39
N ASN A 52 2.56 -12.49 6.18
CA ASN A 52 3.24 -12.94 4.98
C ASN A 52 3.91 -11.76 4.28
N ILE A 53 5.08 -12.05 3.72
CA ILE A 53 5.85 -11.12 2.89
C ILE A 53 5.79 -11.62 1.46
N THR A 54 5.25 -10.79 0.57
CA THR A 54 5.24 -11.07 -0.87
C THR A 54 6.21 -10.14 -1.59
N ILE A 55 7.22 -10.75 -2.21
CA ILE A 55 8.26 -10.08 -3.00
C ILE A 55 7.77 -9.91 -4.45
N GLY A 56 8.17 -8.82 -5.10
CA GLY A 56 7.98 -8.60 -6.53
C GLY A 56 7.82 -7.13 -6.93
N ASN A 57 7.38 -6.28 -5.99
CA ASN A 57 7.29 -4.84 -6.21
C ASN A 57 8.63 -4.17 -5.93
N LYS A 58 8.88 -3.04 -6.61
CA LYS A 58 9.99 -2.15 -6.24
C LYS A 58 9.60 -1.34 -5.02
N GLY A 59 10.59 -0.96 -4.22
CA GLY A 59 10.38 0.00 -3.15
C GLY A 59 10.35 1.42 -3.68
N PHE A 60 9.41 2.22 -3.20
CA PHE A 60 9.41 3.65 -3.50
C PHE A 60 10.45 4.39 -2.65
N LYS A 61 10.91 5.52 -3.17
CA LYS A 61 11.87 6.43 -2.55
C LYS A 61 11.22 7.79 -2.31
N ASP A 62 11.93 8.63 -1.58
CA ASP A 62 11.56 10.02 -1.41
C ASP A 62 11.44 10.74 -2.75
N ASN A 63 10.56 11.73 -2.79
CA ASN A 63 10.25 12.53 -3.97
C ASN A 63 9.60 11.78 -5.14
N GLN A 64 9.29 10.49 -5.01
CA GLN A 64 8.50 9.76 -6.00
C GLN A 64 6.98 9.96 -5.79
N ILE A 65 6.23 9.79 -6.88
CA ILE A 65 4.77 9.74 -6.84
C ILE A 65 4.37 8.28 -6.61
N VAL A 66 3.82 8.02 -5.43
CA VAL A 66 3.23 6.72 -5.09
C VAL A 66 1.72 6.84 -5.20
N LYS A 67 1.09 5.88 -5.88
CA LYS A 67 -0.36 5.84 -6.10
C LYS A 67 -0.91 4.45 -5.76
N LEU A 68 -2.08 4.45 -5.15
CA LEU A 68 -2.92 3.27 -4.97
C LEU A 68 -4.14 3.42 -5.88
N GLU A 69 -4.54 2.33 -6.51
CA GLU A 69 -5.79 2.25 -7.25
C GLU A 69 -6.61 1.09 -6.70
N PHE A 70 -7.73 1.42 -6.05
CA PHE A 70 -8.67 0.45 -5.53
C PHE A 70 -9.89 0.38 -6.45
N ASP A 71 -10.18 -0.82 -6.94
CA ASP A 71 -11.39 -1.13 -7.68
C ASP A 71 -12.32 -1.93 -6.75
N SER A 72 -13.40 -1.28 -6.31
CA SER A 72 -14.39 -1.89 -5.41
C SER A 72 -15.31 -2.90 -6.09
N GLU A 73 -15.45 -2.84 -7.42
CA GLU A 73 -16.29 -3.79 -8.17
C GLU A 73 -15.53 -5.10 -8.38
N LYS A 74 -14.24 -5.02 -8.71
CA LYS A 74 -13.37 -6.20 -8.86
C LYS A 74 -12.76 -6.67 -7.55
N GLY A 75 -12.73 -5.82 -6.52
CA GLY A 75 -12.11 -6.11 -5.23
C GLY A 75 -10.58 -6.21 -5.33
N THR A 76 -9.95 -5.29 -6.06
CA THR A 76 -8.50 -5.27 -6.29
C THR A 76 -7.84 -3.98 -5.83
N LEU A 77 -6.59 -4.06 -5.40
CA LEU A 77 -5.75 -2.90 -5.07
C LEU A 77 -4.40 -3.01 -5.78
N PHE A 78 -4.14 -2.08 -6.70
CA PHE A 78 -2.87 -1.96 -7.41
C PHE A 78 -2.01 -0.83 -6.87
N PHE A 79 -0.69 -1.00 -7.01
CA PHE A 79 0.30 -0.02 -6.59
C PHE A 79 1.06 0.52 -7.80
N PHE A 80 1.41 1.81 -7.74
CA PHE A 80 2.16 2.49 -8.80
C PHE A 80 3.26 3.34 -8.19
N ILE A 81 4.42 3.36 -8.85
CA ILE A 81 5.57 4.23 -8.53
C ILE A 81 5.92 5.01 -9.78
N ASP A 82 5.85 6.34 -9.72
CA ASP A 82 6.04 7.24 -10.87
C ASP A 82 5.21 6.82 -12.09
N ASN A 83 3.94 6.48 -11.84
CA ASN A 83 2.96 5.98 -12.81
C ASN A 83 3.25 4.59 -13.41
N VAL A 84 4.29 3.89 -12.94
CA VAL A 84 4.57 2.50 -13.34
C VAL A 84 3.87 1.53 -12.39
N GLN A 85 2.94 0.74 -12.93
CA GLN A 85 2.25 -0.31 -12.18
C GLN A 85 3.23 -1.35 -11.64
N GLN A 86 3.04 -1.76 -10.40
CA GLN A 86 3.82 -2.81 -9.76
C GLN A 86 3.12 -4.18 -9.91
N PRO A 87 3.87 -5.29 -10.05
CA PRO A 87 3.29 -6.60 -10.40
C PRO A 87 2.52 -7.28 -9.27
N VAL A 88 2.85 -7.00 -8.01
CA VAL A 88 2.17 -7.55 -6.85
C VAL A 88 1.03 -6.62 -6.42
N TYR A 89 -0.18 -7.17 -6.34
CA TYR A 89 -1.41 -6.46 -6.03
C TYR A 89 -2.28 -7.28 -5.06
N PHE A 90 -3.29 -6.65 -4.45
CA PHE A 90 -4.27 -7.39 -3.65
C PHE A 90 -5.52 -7.71 -4.45
N SER A 91 -6.11 -8.87 -4.19
CA SER A 91 -7.38 -9.33 -4.79
C SER A 91 -8.31 -9.93 -3.74
N GLY A 92 -9.60 -10.00 -4.05
CA GLY A 92 -10.60 -10.62 -3.19
C GLY A 92 -11.13 -9.70 -2.08
N ILE A 93 -10.91 -8.39 -2.19
CA ILE A 93 -11.42 -7.40 -1.24
C ILE A 93 -12.93 -7.26 -1.44
N LYS A 94 -13.73 -7.78 -0.50
CA LYS A 94 -15.21 -7.77 -0.55
C LYS A 94 -15.83 -6.94 0.56
N GLU A 95 -15.09 -5.97 1.09
CA GLU A 95 -15.50 -5.11 2.19
C GLU A 95 -15.03 -3.67 1.99
N LYS A 96 -15.56 -2.75 2.80
CA LYS A 96 -15.08 -1.37 2.83
C LYS A 96 -13.68 -1.32 3.44
N VAL A 97 -12.85 -0.45 2.87
CA VAL A 97 -11.48 -0.24 3.32
C VAL A 97 -11.17 1.25 3.41
N ARG A 98 -10.21 1.61 4.26
CA ARG A 98 -9.65 2.96 4.33
C ARG A 98 -8.21 2.94 3.83
N PHE A 99 -7.82 3.97 3.09
CA PHE A 99 -6.43 4.17 2.72
C PHE A 99 -5.62 4.60 3.93
N ILE A 100 -4.41 4.06 4.08
CA ILE A 100 -3.51 4.40 5.17
C ILE A 100 -2.11 4.70 4.67
N ILE A 101 -1.40 5.48 5.47
CA ILE A 101 0.01 5.79 5.29
C ILE A 101 0.70 5.53 6.62
N PHE A 102 1.81 4.78 6.59
CA PHE A 102 2.66 4.53 7.75
C PHE A 102 3.97 5.28 7.59
N ILE A 103 4.35 6.03 8.63
CA ILE A 103 5.60 6.78 8.72
C ILE A 103 6.12 6.62 10.16
N GLN A 104 7.38 6.25 10.34
CA GLN A 104 7.92 5.89 11.65
C GLN A 104 8.79 6.97 12.31
N SER A 105 9.42 7.85 11.53
CA SER A 105 10.46 8.74 12.04
C SER A 105 9.98 10.16 12.26
N THR A 106 10.41 10.76 13.36
CA THR A 106 10.20 12.18 13.66
C THR A 106 10.70 13.06 12.51
N GLY A 107 9.91 14.04 12.11
CA GLY A 107 10.23 14.96 11.00
C GLY A 107 9.98 14.40 9.60
N SER A 108 9.57 13.13 9.48
CA SER A 108 9.12 12.58 8.19
C SER A 108 7.72 13.07 7.85
N SER A 109 7.44 13.24 6.56
CA SER A 109 6.15 13.73 6.08
C SER A 109 5.74 13.10 4.76
N CYS A 110 4.46 13.21 4.45
CA CYS A 110 3.94 12.89 3.13
C CYS A 110 2.92 13.93 2.70
N THR A 111 2.90 14.23 1.40
CA THR A 111 1.88 15.09 0.80
C THR A 111 0.91 14.23 -0.02
N ILE A 112 -0.36 14.25 0.36
CA ILE A 112 -1.46 13.69 -0.43
C ILE A 112 -1.74 14.67 -1.57
N LYS A 113 -1.30 14.33 -2.79
CA LYS A 113 -1.49 15.19 -3.97
C LYS A 113 -2.94 15.18 -4.48
N SER A 114 -3.61 14.04 -4.39
CA SER A 114 -4.98 13.88 -4.87
C SER A 114 -5.62 12.63 -4.26
N LEU A 115 -6.91 12.72 -3.98
CA LEU A 115 -7.79 11.57 -3.75
C LEU A 115 -9.02 11.79 -4.64
N LYS A 116 -9.23 10.91 -5.64
CA LYS A 116 -10.30 11.07 -6.62
C LYS A 116 -10.81 9.73 -7.11
N LYS A 117 -12.10 9.69 -7.46
CA LYS A 117 -12.70 8.57 -8.18
C LYS A 117 -12.30 8.64 -9.65
N LEU A 118 -11.83 7.53 -10.21
CA LEU A 118 -11.54 7.40 -11.64
C LEU A 118 -12.78 6.87 -12.36
N ARG A 119 -12.95 7.24 -13.64
CA ARG A 119 -14.03 6.71 -14.49
C ARG A 119 -13.72 5.31 -15.00
N GLU A 120 -12.45 5.08 -15.33
CA GLU A 120 -11.92 3.82 -15.84
C GLU A 120 -10.66 3.45 -15.04
N PRO A 121 -10.38 2.15 -14.86
CA PRO A 121 -9.12 1.72 -14.28
C PRO A 121 -7.95 2.10 -15.18
N THR A 122 -6.83 2.45 -14.58
CA THR A 122 -5.55 2.63 -15.29
C THR A 122 -4.64 1.43 -15.10
N SER A 123 -5.01 0.49 -14.22
CA SER A 123 -4.31 -0.79 -14.10
C SER A 123 -4.47 -1.63 -15.37
N VAL A 124 -3.39 -2.26 -15.80
CA VAL A 124 -3.35 -3.21 -16.92
C VAL A 124 -2.95 -4.59 -16.43
N HIS A 125 -3.20 -5.62 -17.24
CA HIS A 125 -2.66 -6.95 -16.98
C HIS A 125 -1.14 -6.96 -17.20
N LEU A 126 -0.40 -7.61 -16.30
CA LEU A 126 1.04 -7.85 -16.44
C LEU A 126 1.30 -9.36 -16.45
N GLU A 127 2.13 -9.85 -17.38
CA GLU A 127 2.43 -11.28 -17.49
C GLU A 127 3.02 -11.89 -16.19
N ASN A 128 3.74 -11.07 -15.43
CA ASN A 128 4.37 -11.46 -14.16
C ASN A 128 3.58 -11.01 -12.92
N GLU A 129 2.29 -10.70 -13.07
CA GLU A 129 1.47 -10.25 -11.94
C GLU A 129 1.31 -11.34 -10.87
N LYS A 130 1.26 -10.91 -9.61
CA LYS A 130 1.06 -11.80 -8.47
C LYS A 130 -0.01 -11.24 -7.54
N ALA A 131 -1.10 -11.97 -7.40
CA ALA A 131 -2.18 -11.60 -6.50
C ALA A 131 -1.91 -12.08 -5.07
N VAL A 132 -1.96 -11.16 -4.10
CA VAL A 132 -2.08 -11.46 -2.67
C VAL A 132 -3.57 -11.49 -2.32
N LYS A 133 -4.00 -12.56 -1.64
CA LYS A 133 -5.40 -12.68 -1.20
C LYS A 133 -5.62 -11.86 0.07
N TRP A 134 -6.61 -10.98 0.00
CA TRP A 134 -7.16 -10.25 1.14
C TRP A 134 -7.89 -11.19 2.10
#